data_AF-A0A661NKP2-F1
#
_entry.id   AF-A0A661NKP2-F1
#
_cell.length_a   1.000
_cell.length_b   1.000
_cell.length_c   1.000
_cell.angle_alpha   90.00
_cell.angle_beta   90.00
_cell.angle_gamma   90.00
#
_symmetry.space_group_name_H-M   'P 1'
#
loop_
_entity.id
_entity.type
_entity.pdbx_description
1 polymer ?
#
loop_
_entity_poly.entity_id
_entity_poly.type
_entity_poly.pdbx_seq_one_letter_code
_entity_poly.pdbx_strand_id
1 'polypeptide(L)'
;MNRLGSSFLVGAFLVPLCLGACDGDGAATDGGAADAADAVPPSDAAVADAYCPVVDYAACGGDLTGTWAFRSLCPDDPAAAAALCEHPYDDRAECVGAGNEAVCDGTHTGTLTFNADGTVDIDTTVTLVGTWSFTDACLAAAVTTGTTPEERCANFGNGRATCTYEGSCTCVGDPIVEADTNTATYAVVGDELTIGDDPPASYCIAGDLLTMDYYVFHPVSWRYWVLERQ
;
A
#
# COMPACT_ATOMS: atom_id res chain seq x y z
N MET A 1 -39.46 -7.07 -4.19
CA MET A 1 -39.73 -5.99 -3.22
C MET A 1 -38.40 -5.34 -2.88
N ASN A 2 -38.27 -4.07 -3.31
CA ASN A 2 -37.32 -3.01 -2.94
C ASN A 2 -35.85 -3.38 -2.63
N ARG A 3 -34.96 -3.11 -3.59
CA ARG A 3 -33.62 -2.58 -3.27
C ARG A 3 -33.58 -1.12 -3.73
N LEU A 4 -33.43 -0.23 -2.76
CA LEU A 4 -33.29 1.21 -2.94
C LEU A 4 -31.88 1.48 -3.49
N GLY A 5 -31.83 2.17 -4.63
CA GLY A 5 -30.61 2.74 -5.17
C GLY A 5 -30.17 3.95 -4.34
N SER A 6 -28.87 4.05 -4.08
CA SER A 6 -28.24 5.26 -3.58
C SER A 6 -27.32 5.78 -4.66
N SER A 7 -27.78 6.82 -5.36
CA SER A 7 -26.98 7.65 -6.24
C SER A 7 -26.13 8.57 -5.37
N PHE A 8 -24.80 8.49 -5.48
CA PHE A 8 -23.92 9.53 -4.96
C PHE A 8 -23.42 10.40 -6.12
N LEU A 9 -23.87 11.64 -6.09
CA LEU A 9 -23.35 12.76 -6.90
C LEU A 9 -21.99 13.17 -6.34
N VAL A 10 -20.94 13.07 -7.14
CA VAL A 10 -19.64 13.72 -6.83
C VAL A 10 -19.60 15.05 -7.57
N GLY A 11 -19.72 16.13 -6.79
CA GLY A 11 -19.55 17.50 -7.24
C GLY A 11 -18.06 17.85 -7.37
N ALA A 12 -17.72 18.39 -8.53
CA ALA A 12 -16.40 18.94 -8.84
C ALA A 12 -16.06 20.15 -7.96
N PHE A 13 -14.83 20.19 -7.44
CA PHE A 13 -14.21 21.42 -6.93
C PHE A 13 -12.84 21.62 -7.60
N LEU A 14 -12.80 22.68 -8.42
CA LEU A 14 -11.62 23.32 -9.00
C LEU A 14 -11.10 24.37 -8.00
N VAL A 15 -9.83 24.31 -7.58
CA VAL A 15 -9.07 25.45 -6.98
C VAL A 15 -7.56 25.27 -7.27
N PRO A 16 -6.78 26.36 -7.49
CA PRO A 16 -5.73 26.41 -8.50
C PRO A 16 -4.29 26.31 -7.99
N LEU A 17 -3.41 26.01 -8.95
CA LEU A 17 -1.95 26.14 -8.94
C LEU A 17 -1.47 27.53 -8.50
N CYS A 18 -0.53 27.55 -7.55
CA CYS A 18 0.37 28.69 -7.34
C CYS A 18 1.82 28.24 -7.56
N LEU A 19 2.44 28.82 -8.60
CA LEU A 19 3.88 28.86 -8.80
C LEU A 19 4.56 29.76 -7.74
N GLY A 20 5.75 29.35 -7.29
CA GLY A 20 6.76 30.19 -6.65
C GLY A 20 8.06 29.38 -6.58
N ALA A 21 8.96 29.56 -7.55
CA ALA A 21 10.12 30.46 -7.50
C ALA A 21 11.31 29.86 -6.72
N CYS A 22 12.31 29.47 -7.50
CA CYS A 22 13.66 29.10 -7.12
C CYS A 22 14.42 30.30 -6.53
N ASP A 23 15.26 30.06 -5.51
CA ASP A 23 16.62 30.59 -5.37
C ASP A 23 17.20 30.15 -4.01
N GLY A 24 18.48 29.78 -3.97
CA GLY A 24 19.22 29.63 -2.70
C GLY A 24 20.43 28.69 -2.73
N ASP A 25 21.60 29.28 -2.96
CA ASP A 25 22.93 28.68 -3.02
C ASP A 25 23.44 27.93 -1.76
N GLY A 26 24.15 26.83 -2.02
CA GLY A 26 25.49 26.43 -1.54
C GLY A 26 25.93 26.64 -0.08
N ALA A 27 26.34 25.55 0.57
CA ALA A 27 27.48 25.54 1.51
C ALA A 27 28.13 24.14 1.66
N ALA A 28 29.42 24.19 1.97
CA ALA A 28 30.44 23.14 2.00
C ALA A 28 30.14 21.89 2.84
N THR A 29 30.63 20.74 2.35
CA THR A 29 30.80 19.48 3.10
C THR A 29 32.20 19.40 3.70
N ASP A 30 32.30 19.41 5.03
CA ASP A 30 33.49 18.95 5.76
C ASP A 30 33.21 17.56 6.34
N GLY A 31 34.11 16.63 6.02
CA GLY A 31 34.05 15.23 6.39
C GLY A 31 34.33 14.99 7.87
N GLY A 32 33.50 14.16 8.48
CA GLY A 32 33.76 13.52 9.77
C GLY A 32 33.39 12.05 9.65
N ALA A 33 34.36 11.17 9.86
CA ALA A 33 34.14 9.73 9.96
C ALA A 33 33.34 9.44 11.23
N ALA A 34 32.16 8.83 11.06
CA ALA A 34 31.36 8.29 12.15
C ALA A 34 31.58 6.77 12.22
N ASP A 35 31.74 6.30 13.45
CA ASP A 35 31.96 4.92 13.85
C ASP A 35 30.86 3.98 13.33
N ALA A 36 31.24 2.73 13.06
CA ALA A 36 30.35 1.66 12.64
C ALA A 36 29.35 1.33 13.78
N ALA A 37 28.23 2.05 13.79
CA ALA A 37 27.00 1.60 14.43
C ALA A 37 26.50 0.34 13.71
N ASP A 38 25.99 -0.62 14.47
CA ASP A 38 25.28 -1.79 13.97
C ASP A 38 24.35 -1.38 12.83
N ALA A 39 24.69 -1.80 11.62
CA ALA A 39 23.81 -1.67 10.48
C ALA A 39 22.58 -2.53 10.79
N VAL A 40 21.50 -1.87 11.19
CA VAL A 40 20.16 -2.38 10.91
C VAL A 40 20.20 -2.74 9.43
N PRO A 41 19.96 -4.02 9.05
CA PRO A 41 19.91 -4.36 7.64
C PRO A 41 18.92 -3.38 7.00
N PRO A 42 19.25 -2.79 5.83
CA PRO A 42 18.28 -1.97 5.13
C PRO A 42 17.00 -2.80 5.09
N SER A 43 15.91 -2.29 5.68
CA SER A 43 14.60 -2.87 5.43
C SER A 43 14.46 -2.87 3.91
N ASP A 44 14.02 -3.97 3.31
CA ASP A 44 13.82 -4.12 1.85
C ASP A 44 12.83 -3.10 1.24
N ALA A 45 12.43 -2.08 2.00
CA ALA A 45 11.78 -0.87 1.52
C ALA A 45 12.65 -0.19 0.43
N ALA A 46 12.10 -0.21 -0.78
CA ALA A 46 12.54 0.50 -1.98
C ALA A 46 13.66 -0.14 -2.82
N VAL A 47 13.59 -1.46 -3.08
CA VAL A 47 13.67 -1.81 -4.50
C VAL A 47 12.38 -1.26 -5.09
N ALA A 48 12.45 -0.12 -5.81
CA ALA A 48 11.34 0.31 -6.65
C ALA A 48 10.95 -0.93 -7.47
N ASP A 49 9.77 -1.47 -7.19
CA ASP A 49 9.27 -2.69 -7.81
C ASP A 49 9.44 -2.49 -9.31
N ALA A 50 10.39 -3.18 -9.96
CA ALA A 50 10.72 -2.94 -11.36
C ALA A 50 9.53 -3.21 -12.30
N TYR A 51 8.46 -3.75 -11.73
CA TYR A 51 7.19 -4.11 -12.33
C TYR A 51 6.07 -3.07 -12.11
N CYS A 52 6.30 -2.04 -11.28
CA CYS A 52 5.35 -0.95 -11.03
C CYS A 52 5.97 0.44 -11.30
N PRO A 53 5.24 1.36 -11.96
CA PRO A 53 3.92 1.22 -12.56
C PRO A 53 3.93 0.38 -13.85
N VAL A 54 2.82 -0.29 -14.15
CA VAL A 54 2.64 -0.99 -15.44
C VAL A 54 2.26 0.02 -16.52
N VAL A 55 3.23 0.83 -16.93
CA VAL A 55 3.05 1.84 -17.98
C VAL A 55 2.62 1.13 -19.27
N ASP A 56 1.63 1.70 -19.95
CA ASP A 56 1.09 1.18 -21.21
C ASP A 56 0.50 -0.24 -21.13
N TYR A 57 -0.01 -0.64 -19.95
CA TYR A 57 -0.74 -1.89 -19.82
C TYR A 57 -1.84 -2.00 -20.88
N ALA A 58 -1.79 -3.08 -21.64
CA ALA A 58 -2.79 -3.45 -22.61
C ALA A 58 -3.11 -4.94 -22.43
N ALA A 59 -4.39 -5.24 -22.31
CA ALA A 59 -4.87 -6.61 -22.25
C ALA A 59 -4.48 -7.34 -23.55
N CYS A 60 -4.00 -8.57 -23.39
CA CYS A 60 -3.55 -9.40 -24.52
C CYS A 60 -3.99 -10.86 -24.40
N GLY A 61 -4.64 -11.21 -23.28
CA GLY A 61 -5.00 -12.58 -22.93
C GLY A 61 -3.77 -13.49 -22.79
N GLY A 62 -3.96 -14.78 -23.08
CA GLY A 62 -2.92 -15.79 -23.04
C GLY A 62 -3.35 -17.04 -22.25
N ASP A 63 -2.49 -18.06 -22.26
CA ASP A 63 -2.74 -19.31 -21.52
C ASP A 63 -2.35 -19.19 -20.04
N LEU A 64 -3.36 -19.13 -19.18
CA LEU A 64 -3.22 -19.03 -17.73
C LEU A 64 -2.77 -20.34 -17.07
N THR A 65 -2.88 -21.49 -17.74
CA THR A 65 -2.66 -22.79 -17.10
C THR A 65 -1.27 -22.88 -16.44
N GLY A 66 -1.24 -23.21 -15.16
CA GLY A 66 -0.02 -23.32 -14.37
C GLY A 66 -0.06 -22.51 -13.08
N THR A 67 1.07 -22.49 -12.37
CA THR A 67 1.25 -21.75 -11.11
C THR A 67 1.98 -20.45 -11.35
N TRP A 68 1.46 -19.38 -10.74
CA TRP A 68 1.97 -18.02 -10.83
C TRP A 68 2.19 -17.48 -9.43
N ALA A 69 3.39 -16.98 -9.13
CA ALA A 69 3.69 -16.36 -7.85
C ALA A 69 3.55 -14.84 -7.93
N PHE A 70 2.98 -14.23 -6.89
CA PHE A 70 2.94 -12.77 -6.78
C PHE A 70 4.35 -12.20 -6.82
N ARG A 71 4.54 -11.22 -7.70
CA ARG A 71 5.78 -10.43 -7.80
C ARG A 71 5.57 -9.02 -7.28
N SER A 72 4.52 -8.36 -7.73
CA SER A 72 4.18 -7.03 -7.27
C SER A 72 2.67 -6.81 -7.33
N LEU A 73 2.21 -5.86 -6.53
CA LEU A 73 0.92 -5.23 -6.67
C LEU A 73 1.15 -3.78 -7.05
N CYS A 74 0.59 -3.33 -8.18
CA CYS A 74 0.77 -1.97 -8.62
C CYS A 74 -0.50 -1.15 -8.37
N PRO A 75 -0.39 -0.01 -7.64
CA PRO A 75 -1.47 0.94 -7.59
C PRO A 75 -1.66 1.62 -8.94
N ASP A 76 -2.88 2.10 -9.20
CA ASP A 76 -3.17 2.91 -10.40
C ASP A 76 -2.43 4.26 -10.35
N ASP A 77 -2.39 4.85 -9.17
CA ASP A 77 -1.65 6.06 -8.87
C ASP A 77 -0.81 5.82 -7.59
N PRO A 78 0.53 5.73 -7.69
CA PRO A 78 1.40 5.57 -6.53
C PRO A 78 1.23 6.67 -5.48
N ALA A 79 0.94 7.91 -5.91
CA ALA A 79 0.73 9.02 -4.98
C ALA A 79 -0.60 8.88 -4.24
N ALA A 80 -1.65 8.43 -4.93
CA ALA A 80 -2.92 8.12 -4.29
C ALA A 80 -2.78 6.94 -3.33
N ALA A 81 -2.03 5.89 -3.68
CA ALA A 81 -1.83 4.73 -2.82
C ALA A 81 -1.09 5.06 -1.51
N ALA A 82 -0.11 5.97 -1.57
CA ALA A 82 0.54 6.48 -0.36
C ALA A 82 -0.45 7.26 0.54
N ALA A 83 -1.46 7.90 -0.03
CA ALA A 83 -2.51 8.63 0.70
C ALA A 83 -3.63 7.74 1.27
N LEU A 84 -3.61 6.42 1.02
CA LEU A 84 -4.63 5.49 1.52
C LEU A 84 -4.38 5.00 2.94
N CYS A 85 -3.25 5.37 3.52
CA CYS A 85 -3.04 5.17 4.93
C CYS A 85 -4.04 5.98 5.72
N GLU A 86 -4.83 5.29 6.54
CA GLU A 86 -5.61 5.99 7.54
C GLU A 86 -4.63 6.75 8.44
N HIS A 87 -4.76 8.06 8.40
CA HIS A 87 -4.07 8.98 9.28
C HIS A 87 -4.86 8.99 10.59
N PRO A 88 -4.43 8.22 11.62
CA PRO A 88 -5.18 8.13 12.86
C PRO A 88 -5.19 9.55 13.42
N TYR A 89 -6.34 10.11 13.77
CA TYR A 89 -6.50 11.49 14.27
C TYR A 89 -6.51 12.63 13.24
N ASP A 90 -6.71 12.36 11.94
CA ASP A 90 -6.99 13.44 10.96
C ASP A 90 -8.27 14.23 11.24
N ASP A 91 -9.13 13.72 12.12
CA ASP A 91 -10.28 14.46 12.65
C ASP A 91 -9.90 15.54 13.69
N ARG A 92 -8.63 15.61 14.09
CA ARG A 92 -8.10 16.57 15.06
C ARG A 92 -7.26 17.65 14.39
N ALA A 93 -7.65 18.90 14.59
CA ALA A 93 -7.00 20.05 13.96
C ALA A 93 -5.50 20.13 14.29
N GLU A 94 -5.08 19.67 15.47
CA GLU A 94 -3.68 19.64 15.92
C GLU A 94 -2.82 18.57 15.24
N CYS A 95 -3.46 17.60 14.58
CA CYS A 95 -2.81 16.50 13.87
C CYS A 95 -2.81 16.71 12.34
N VAL A 96 -3.75 17.50 11.81
CA VAL A 96 -3.83 17.79 10.36
C VAL A 96 -2.59 18.55 9.87
N GLY A 97 -1.86 17.96 8.92
CA GLY A 97 -0.91 18.64 8.04
C GLY A 97 0.49 18.95 8.60
N ALA A 98 0.80 18.63 9.86
CA ALA A 98 2.12 18.95 10.44
C ALA A 98 2.83 17.79 11.17
N GLY A 99 2.22 16.61 11.22
CA GLY A 99 2.83 15.44 11.87
C GLY A 99 1.77 14.46 12.26
N ASN A 100 1.00 14.02 11.27
CA ASN A 100 0.20 12.81 11.31
C ASN A 100 0.48 12.08 10.00
N GLU A 101 1.75 12.01 9.61
CA GLU A 101 2.13 11.35 8.38
C GLU A 101 1.97 9.85 8.60
N ALA A 102 1.29 9.18 7.67
CA ALA A 102 1.06 7.77 7.70
C ALA A 102 1.63 7.18 6.41
N VAL A 103 2.48 6.17 6.55
CA VAL A 103 3.02 5.38 5.44
C VAL A 103 2.64 3.94 5.69
N CYS A 104 2.11 3.27 4.68
CA CYS A 104 1.69 1.88 4.77
C CYS A 104 2.51 1.13 3.75
N ASP A 105 3.28 0.20 4.26
CA ASP A 105 3.93 -0.79 3.44
C ASP A 105 3.01 -2.01 3.37
N GLY A 106 2.77 -2.47 2.15
CA GLY A 106 1.94 -3.63 1.88
C GLY A 106 2.70 -4.61 1.03
N THR A 107 2.97 -5.80 1.57
CA THR A 107 3.58 -6.89 0.81
C THR A 107 2.53 -7.94 0.52
N HIS A 108 2.39 -8.32 -0.74
CA HIS A 108 1.54 -9.44 -1.15
C HIS A 108 2.39 -10.56 -1.69
N THR A 109 2.23 -11.74 -1.13
CA THR A 109 2.96 -12.95 -1.49
C THR A 109 1.99 -14.09 -1.71
N GLY A 110 2.50 -15.19 -2.25
CA GLY A 110 1.72 -16.39 -2.50
C GLY A 110 1.61 -16.73 -3.99
N THR A 111 0.69 -17.61 -4.33
CA THR A 111 0.52 -18.16 -5.66
C THR A 111 -0.94 -18.29 -6.09
N LEU A 112 -1.15 -18.23 -7.39
CA LEU A 112 -2.39 -18.63 -8.07
C LEU A 112 -2.06 -19.83 -8.98
N THR A 113 -2.80 -20.93 -8.87
CA THR A 113 -2.65 -22.09 -9.75
C THR A 113 -3.91 -22.28 -10.57
N PHE A 114 -3.84 -21.93 -11.86
CA PHE A 114 -4.94 -22.15 -12.80
C PHE A 114 -4.87 -23.58 -13.34
N ASN A 115 -5.85 -24.38 -12.95
CA ASN A 115 -5.98 -25.77 -13.34
C ASN A 115 -6.66 -25.91 -14.71
N ALA A 116 -6.38 -27.02 -15.40
CA ALA A 116 -6.95 -27.33 -16.71
C ALA A 116 -8.47 -27.65 -16.67
N ASP A 117 -9.03 -27.86 -15.48
CA ASP A 117 -10.46 -28.14 -15.27
C ASP A 117 -11.31 -26.87 -15.08
N GLY A 118 -10.71 -25.69 -15.23
CA GLY A 118 -11.38 -24.40 -15.03
C GLY A 118 -11.47 -23.96 -13.57
N THR A 119 -10.69 -24.57 -12.67
CA THR A 119 -10.53 -24.09 -11.28
C THR A 119 -9.23 -23.33 -11.09
N VAL A 120 -9.20 -22.43 -10.11
CA VAL A 120 -7.99 -21.74 -9.66
C VAL A 120 -7.82 -21.97 -8.17
N ASP A 121 -6.67 -22.49 -7.78
CA ASP A 121 -6.26 -22.57 -6.38
C ASP A 121 -5.51 -21.29 -6.02
N ILE A 122 -5.98 -20.62 -4.99
CA ILE A 122 -5.48 -19.35 -4.49
C ILE A 122 -4.82 -19.65 -3.15
N ASP A 123 -3.57 -19.26 -3.00
CA ASP A 123 -2.84 -19.29 -1.73
C ASP A 123 -2.08 -17.98 -1.62
N THR A 124 -2.63 -17.03 -0.88
CA THR A 124 -2.13 -15.67 -0.82
C THR A 124 -1.94 -15.20 0.61
N THR A 125 -0.99 -14.29 0.79
CA THR A 125 -0.75 -13.63 2.07
C THR A 125 -0.44 -12.16 1.83
N VAL A 126 -1.31 -11.30 2.33
CA VAL A 126 -1.12 -9.86 2.39
C VAL A 126 -0.61 -9.51 3.79
N THR A 127 0.47 -8.75 3.87
CA THR A 127 0.97 -8.16 5.12
C THR A 127 0.98 -6.66 4.98
N LEU A 128 0.34 -5.96 5.91
CA LEU A 128 0.29 -4.50 5.96
C LEU A 128 0.99 -4.01 7.22
N VAL A 129 1.87 -3.02 7.07
CA VAL A 129 2.58 -2.35 8.17
C VAL A 129 2.40 -0.85 8.03
N GLY A 130 1.77 -0.23 9.02
CA GLY A 130 1.65 1.22 9.11
C GLY A 130 2.82 1.83 9.88
N THR A 131 3.34 2.95 9.40
CA THR A 131 4.27 3.83 10.11
C THR A 131 3.62 5.19 10.26
N TRP A 132 3.53 5.68 11.49
CA TRP A 132 2.93 6.96 11.82
C TRP A 132 3.92 7.88 12.50
N SER A 133 3.99 9.13 12.07
CA SER A 133 4.81 10.15 12.69
C SER A 133 3.96 11.25 13.30
N PHE A 134 4.19 11.53 14.59
CA PHE A 134 3.44 12.47 15.39
C PHE A 134 4.32 13.63 15.91
N THR A 135 3.83 14.86 15.76
CA THR A 135 4.38 16.01 16.49
C THR A 135 3.96 16.01 17.96
N ASP A 136 4.69 16.72 18.80
CA ASP A 136 4.33 16.93 20.21
C ASP A 136 2.91 17.48 20.40
N ALA A 137 2.47 18.40 19.55
CA ALA A 137 1.14 18.98 19.60
C ALA A 137 0.06 17.93 19.30
N CYS A 138 0.27 17.12 18.24
CA CYS A 138 -0.64 16.02 17.93
C CYS A 138 -0.63 14.95 19.02
N LEU A 139 0.53 14.55 19.55
CA LEU A 139 0.65 13.61 20.68
C LEU A 139 -0.08 14.12 21.92
N ALA A 140 0.04 15.42 22.23
CA ALA A 140 -0.66 16.04 23.35
C ALA A 140 -2.18 15.98 23.21
N ALA A 141 -2.68 16.12 21.98
CA ALA A 141 -4.09 15.95 21.69
C ALA A 141 -4.48 14.46 21.76
N ALA A 142 -3.79 13.59 21.03
CA ALA A 142 -4.12 12.19 20.81
C ALA A 142 -3.99 11.32 22.06
N VAL A 143 -2.95 11.55 22.88
CA VAL A 143 -2.62 10.73 24.05
C VAL A 143 -2.72 11.57 25.32
N THR A 144 -3.77 11.31 26.10
CA THR A 144 -4.05 12.05 27.34
C THR A 144 -3.26 11.52 28.54
N THR A 145 -2.60 10.37 28.42
CA THR A 145 -1.73 9.78 29.44
C THR A 145 -0.27 10.15 29.21
N GLY A 146 0.41 10.57 30.28
CA GLY A 146 1.78 11.08 30.21
C GLY A 146 1.83 12.62 30.20
N THR A 147 2.89 13.13 30.80
CA THR A 147 3.14 14.55 31.03
C THR A 147 4.16 15.14 30.06
N THR A 148 5.02 14.32 29.47
CA THR A 148 5.99 14.72 28.44
C THR A 148 5.65 14.09 27.07
N PRO A 149 6.17 14.63 25.96
CA PRO A 149 6.03 14.02 24.64
C PRO A 149 6.58 12.59 24.57
N GLU A 150 7.71 12.31 25.24
CA GLU A 150 8.31 10.98 25.32
C GLU A 150 7.38 9.98 26.00
N GLU A 151 6.80 10.35 27.15
CA GLU A 151 5.84 9.52 27.87
C GLU A 151 4.59 9.25 27.03
N ARG A 152 4.10 10.27 26.31
CA ARG A 152 2.95 10.15 25.41
C ARG A 152 3.25 9.26 24.21
N CYS A 153 4.44 9.37 23.62
CA CYS A 153 4.89 8.51 22.52
C CYS A 153 4.98 7.05 22.96
N ALA A 154 5.57 6.78 24.13
CA ALA A 154 5.61 5.43 24.70
C ALA A 154 4.20 4.89 25.00
N ASN A 155 3.29 5.75 25.48
CA ASN A 155 1.90 5.37 25.77
C ASN A 155 1.06 5.15 24.51
N PHE A 156 1.42 5.77 23.39
CA PHE A 156 0.75 5.55 22.11
C PHE A 156 0.87 4.10 21.66
N GLY A 157 2.06 3.52 21.78
CA GLY A 157 2.37 2.19 21.28
C GLY A 157 1.65 1.03 21.99
N ASN A 158 1.02 1.28 23.15
CA ASN A 158 0.49 0.27 24.09
C ASN A 158 -0.24 -0.93 23.45
N GLY A 159 0.54 -1.91 23.00
CA GLY A 159 0.15 -3.23 22.53
C GLY A 159 -0.18 -3.38 21.05
N ARG A 160 0.00 -2.36 20.20
CA ARG A 160 -0.26 -2.46 18.74
C ARG A 160 0.74 -1.75 17.84
N ALA A 161 1.68 -1.01 18.42
CA ALA A 161 2.74 -0.34 17.67
C ALA A 161 3.99 -0.21 18.53
N THR A 162 5.15 -0.27 17.90
CA THR A 162 6.44 0.07 18.51
C THR A 162 6.73 1.54 18.23
N CYS A 163 6.80 2.36 19.27
CA CYS A 163 7.02 3.80 19.15
C CYS A 163 8.38 4.23 19.69
N THR A 164 9.05 5.12 18.95
CA THR A 164 10.34 5.73 19.31
C THR A 164 10.22 7.25 19.26
N TYR A 165 10.83 7.95 20.22
CA TYR A 165 10.82 9.41 20.27
C TYR A 165 12.23 9.98 20.12
N GLU A 166 12.46 10.76 19.06
CA GLU A 166 13.70 11.47 18.76
C GLU A 166 13.41 12.88 18.24
N GLY A 167 12.85 13.74 19.10
CA GLY A 167 12.36 15.08 18.71
C GLY A 167 10.99 15.08 18.01
N SER A 168 10.56 13.91 17.53
CA SER A 168 9.18 13.58 17.15
C SER A 168 8.91 12.12 17.50
N CYS A 169 7.64 11.73 17.61
CA CYS A 169 7.27 10.33 17.82
C CYS A 169 7.06 9.62 16.50
N THR A 170 7.74 8.49 16.29
CA THR A 170 7.48 7.60 15.16
C THR A 170 7.05 6.24 15.68
N CYS A 171 5.91 5.76 15.21
CA CYS A 171 5.30 4.50 15.62
C CYS A 171 5.16 3.57 14.42
N VAL A 172 5.67 2.35 14.54
CA VAL A 172 5.49 1.29 13.55
C VAL A 172 4.48 0.31 14.11
N GLY A 173 3.35 0.13 13.41
CA GLY A 173 2.29 -0.79 13.79
C GLY A 173 2.74 -2.24 13.71
N ASP A 174 2.09 -3.09 14.49
CA ASP A 174 2.22 -4.54 14.32
C ASP A 174 1.71 -4.93 12.92
N PRO A 175 2.37 -5.87 12.23
CA PRO A 175 1.94 -6.32 10.92
C PRO A 175 0.55 -6.94 11.00
N ILE A 176 -0.36 -6.46 10.16
CA ILE A 176 -1.63 -7.13 9.92
C ILE A 176 -1.38 -8.14 8.81
N VAL A 177 -1.55 -9.43 9.13
CA VAL A 177 -1.35 -10.54 8.19
C VAL A 177 -2.69 -11.15 7.86
N GLU A 178 -3.07 -11.09 6.60
CA GLU A 178 -4.27 -11.72 6.06
C GLU A 178 -3.84 -12.80 5.07
N ALA A 179 -4.16 -14.05 5.38
CA ALA A 179 -3.90 -15.18 4.50
C ALA A 179 -5.23 -15.71 3.95
N ASP A 180 -5.28 -15.98 2.66
CA ASP A 180 -6.41 -16.62 2.00
C ASP A 180 -5.94 -17.87 1.27
N THR A 181 -6.64 -18.97 1.53
CA THR A 181 -6.41 -20.25 0.86
C THR A 181 -7.76 -20.83 0.46
N ASN A 182 -8.08 -20.75 -0.82
CA ASN A 182 -9.35 -21.24 -1.36
C ASN A 182 -9.19 -21.72 -2.81
N THR A 183 -10.18 -22.49 -3.24
CA THR A 183 -10.32 -22.88 -4.65
C THR A 183 -11.57 -22.20 -5.21
N ALA A 184 -11.43 -21.55 -6.35
CA ALA A 184 -12.53 -20.93 -7.08
C ALA A 184 -12.63 -21.50 -8.51
N THR A 185 -13.71 -21.23 -9.21
CA THR A 185 -13.76 -21.45 -10.67
C THR A 185 -13.23 -20.22 -11.39
N TYR A 186 -12.63 -20.38 -12.56
CA TYR A 186 -12.31 -19.25 -13.44
C TYR A 186 -12.87 -19.45 -14.85
N ALA A 187 -13.12 -18.35 -15.54
CA ALA A 187 -13.55 -18.33 -16.93
C ALA A 187 -12.78 -17.26 -17.71
N VAL A 188 -12.51 -17.55 -18.98
CA VAL A 188 -11.82 -16.64 -19.90
C VAL A 188 -12.71 -16.35 -21.11
N VAL A 189 -12.89 -15.06 -21.42
CA VAL A 189 -13.57 -14.59 -22.63
C VAL A 189 -12.69 -13.55 -23.31
N GLY A 190 -11.98 -13.95 -24.36
CA GLY A 190 -11.01 -13.07 -25.01
C GLY A 190 -9.81 -12.78 -24.10
N ASP A 191 -9.64 -11.52 -23.74
CA ASP A 191 -8.61 -10.99 -22.84
C ASP A 191 -9.16 -10.65 -21.44
N GLU A 192 -10.39 -11.10 -21.14
CA GLU A 192 -11.02 -10.98 -19.82
C GLU A 192 -11.00 -12.30 -19.06
N LEU A 193 -10.64 -12.23 -17.78
CA LEU A 193 -10.61 -13.32 -16.80
C LEU A 193 -11.62 -13.02 -15.69
N THR A 194 -12.44 -14.01 -15.34
CA THR A 194 -13.34 -13.97 -14.18
C THR A 194 -12.91 -15.03 -13.19
N ILE A 195 -12.75 -14.69 -11.91
CA ILE A 195 -12.42 -15.64 -10.82
C ILE A 195 -13.58 -15.63 -9.82
N GLY A 196 -14.14 -16.80 -9.54
CA GLY A 196 -15.30 -16.94 -8.66
C GLY A 196 -16.50 -16.10 -9.14
N ASP A 197 -17.01 -15.27 -8.24
CA ASP A 197 -18.11 -14.33 -8.49
C ASP A 197 -17.62 -12.89 -8.72
N ASP A 198 -16.31 -12.68 -8.84
CA ASP A 198 -15.75 -11.33 -9.00
C ASP A 198 -16.03 -10.76 -10.40
N PRO A 199 -16.00 -9.42 -10.57
CA PRO A 199 -16.12 -8.81 -11.89
C PRO A 199 -15.03 -9.30 -12.84
N PRO A 200 -15.29 -9.35 -14.16
CA PRO A 200 -14.26 -9.62 -15.15
C PRO A 200 -13.11 -8.62 -15.03
N ALA A 201 -11.89 -9.15 -15.04
CA ALA A 201 -10.65 -8.40 -15.05
C ALA A 201 -9.93 -8.63 -16.36
N SER A 202 -9.41 -7.58 -16.97
CA SER A 202 -8.56 -7.74 -18.15
C SER A 202 -7.21 -8.34 -17.74
N TYR A 203 -6.60 -9.14 -18.60
CA TYR A 203 -5.26 -9.70 -18.33
C TYR A 203 -4.38 -9.76 -19.57
N CYS A 204 -3.07 -9.89 -19.34
CA CYS A 204 -2.08 -10.13 -20.38
C CYS A 204 -0.97 -11.05 -19.87
N ILE A 205 -0.60 -12.03 -20.69
CA ILE A 205 0.57 -12.90 -20.46
C ILE A 205 1.65 -12.56 -21.48
N ALA A 206 2.79 -12.08 -20.98
CA ALA A 206 3.96 -11.74 -21.78
C ALA A 206 5.18 -12.54 -21.29
N GLY A 207 5.47 -13.66 -21.97
CA GLY A 207 6.49 -14.60 -21.52
C GLY A 207 6.07 -15.27 -20.22
N ASP A 208 6.88 -15.13 -19.17
CA ASP A 208 6.63 -15.72 -17.86
C ASP A 208 5.89 -14.75 -16.91
N LEU A 209 5.48 -13.58 -17.39
CA LEU A 209 4.74 -12.60 -16.59
C LEU A 209 3.26 -12.59 -16.94
N LEU A 210 2.41 -12.70 -15.92
CA LEU A 210 0.98 -12.45 -15.96
C LEU A 210 0.71 -11.09 -15.30
N THR A 211 0.04 -10.20 -16.02
CA THR A 211 -0.49 -8.95 -15.46
C THR A 211 -2.01 -8.98 -15.54
N MET A 212 -2.69 -8.67 -14.44
CA MET A 212 -4.15 -8.59 -14.36
C MET A 212 -4.57 -7.20 -13.86
N ASP A 213 -5.50 -6.53 -14.54
CA ASP A 213 -6.21 -5.34 -14.04
C ASP A 213 -7.33 -5.81 -13.12
N TYR A 214 -6.96 -6.21 -11.91
CA TYR A 214 -7.81 -6.87 -10.93
C TYR A 214 -8.10 -5.94 -9.75
N TYR A 215 -9.25 -5.28 -9.80
CA TYR A 215 -9.66 -4.37 -8.74
C TYR A 215 -10.27 -5.13 -7.55
N VAL A 216 -9.46 -5.44 -6.55
CA VAL A 216 -9.99 -5.83 -5.23
C VAL A 216 -10.37 -4.56 -4.48
N PHE A 217 -11.59 -4.54 -3.95
CA PHE A 217 -12.04 -3.50 -3.03
C PHE A 217 -11.30 -3.64 -1.68
N HIS A 218 -10.01 -3.33 -1.68
CA HIS A 218 -9.16 -3.25 -0.50
C HIS A 218 -8.91 -1.76 -0.21
N PRO A 219 -8.80 -1.33 1.07
CA PRO A 219 -8.56 0.08 1.42
C PRO A 219 -7.33 0.67 0.73
N VAL A 220 -6.36 -0.18 0.41
CA VAL A 220 -5.22 0.12 -0.44
C VAL A 220 -5.63 -0.31 -1.86
N SER A 221 -5.96 0.63 -2.75
CA SER A 221 -6.55 0.36 -4.07
C SER A 221 -5.46 -0.12 -5.05
N TRP A 222 -5.02 -1.35 -4.87
CA TRP A 222 -4.14 -2.03 -5.81
C TRP A 222 -4.96 -2.36 -7.06
N ARG A 223 -4.46 -1.94 -8.22
CA ARG A 223 -5.17 -2.12 -9.49
C ARG A 223 -4.61 -3.29 -10.28
N TYR A 224 -3.29 -3.39 -10.35
CA TYR A 224 -2.64 -4.42 -11.15
C TYR A 224 -1.99 -5.48 -10.27
N TRP A 225 -2.24 -6.74 -10.58
CA TRP A 225 -1.52 -7.87 -10.03
C TRP A 225 -0.49 -8.31 -11.05
N VAL A 226 0.79 -8.33 -10.67
CA VAL A 226 1.87 -8.86 -11.50
C VAL A 226 2.36 -10.15 -10.87
N LEU A 227 2.28 -11.23 -11.63
CA LEU A 227 2.69 -12.56 -11.21
C LEU A 227 3.71 -13.14 -12.19
N GLU A 228 4.61 -14.00 -11.68
CA GLU A 228 5.57 -14.73 -12.50
C GLU A 228 5.34 -16.23 -12.42
N ARG A 229 5.40 -16.88 -13.58
CA ARG A 229 5.26 -18.32 -13.73
C ARG A 229 6.35 -19.06 -12.92
N GLN A 230 5.96 -20.12 -12.21
CA GLN A 230 6.85 -21.01 -11.44
C GLN A 230 7.29 -22.23 -12.24
#